data_AF-A0A973D649-F1
#
_entry.id   AF-A0A973D649-F1
#
_cell.length_a   1.000
_cell.length_b   1.000
_cell.length_c   1.000
_cell.angle_alpha   90.00
_cell.angle_beta   90.00
_cell.angle_gamma   90.00
#
_symmetry.space_group_name_H-M   'P 1'
#
loop_
_entity.id
_entity.type
_entity.pdbx_description
1 polymer ?
#
loop_
_entity_poly.entity_id
_entity_poly.type
_entity_poly.pdbx_seq_one_letter_code
_entity_poly.pdbx_strand_id
1 'polypeptide(L)'
;VNLPLTALFLAIGTGIACLWASSTPVYGVGDGDDILPLFVLHEMPPGLLGLVLAGLLAAAMSSLDSAVCAIAATWTVDVMQKPATEEATTVRRTTLVITAMLALAAVAFSWLKEAGWAPADNLVELALSSMTIIYGALLGVFLCAAFFPGRGSSRSVITALVVGVFLGAALFLQKPLLGVEDPVIAWPWWIVITAPLTLGICSVESEKRVES
;
A
#
# COMPACT_ATOMS: atom_id res chain seq x y z
N VAL A 1 -6.57 -10.41 7.54
CA VAL A 1 -6.81 -11.21 6.32
C VAL A 1 -7.96 -12.16 6.59
N ASN A 2 -9.04 -12.11 5.81
CA ASN A 2 -10.16 -13.05 5.95
C ASN A 2 -9.75 -14.38 5.33
N LEU A 3 -9.13 -15.25 6.14
CA LEU A 3 -8.71 -16.62 5.76
C LEU A 3 -9.76 -17.41 4.94
N PRO A 4 -11.07 -17.39 5.27
CA PRO A 4 -12.05 -18.10 4.46
C PRO A 4 -12.21 -17.50 3.05
N LEU A 5 -12.17 -16.17 2.93
CA LEU A 5 -12.30 -15.49 1.65
C LEU A 5 -11.09 -15.74 0.75
N THR A 6 -9.87 -15.68 1.33
CA THR A 6 -8.64 -15.96 0.58
C THR A 6 -8.57 -17.42 0.14
N ALA A 7 -8.99 -18.37 0.99
CA ALA A 7 -9.05 -19.77 0.63
C ALA A 7 -10.06 -20.03 -0.50
N LEU A 8 -11.22 -19.35 -0.45
CA LEU A 8 -12.23 -19.43 -1.49
C LEU A 8 -11.72 -18.88 -2.83
N PHE A 9 -11.07 -17.71 -2.83
CA PHE A 9 -10.51 -17.11 -4.05
C PHE A 9 -9.41 -18.00 -4.66
N LEU A 10 -8.53 -18.55 -3.81
CA LEU A 10 -7.50 -19.50 -4.24
C LEU A 10 -8.10 -20.78 -4.83
N ALA A 11 -9.13 -21.35 -4.18
CA ALA A 11 -9.80 -22.55 -4.65
C ALA A 11 -10.48 -22.34 -6.01
N ILE A 12 -11.14 -21.19 -6.21
CA ILE A 12 -11.76 -20.83 -7.49
C ILE A 12 -10.70 -20.66 -8.57
N GLY A 13 -9.65 -19.86 -8.32
CA GLY A 13 -8.59 -19.63 -9.31
C GLY A 13 -7.88 -20.94 -9.70
N THR A 14 -7.56 -21.79 -8.73
CA THR A 14 -6.96 -23.10 -8.96
C THR A 14 -7.90 -24.02 -9.75
N GLY A 15 -9.20 -24.01 -9.42
CA GLY A 15 -10.21 -24.79 -10.13
C GLY A 15 -10.33 -24.40 -11.61
N ILE A 16 -10.34 -23.09 -11.90
CA ILE A 16 -10.36 -22.57 -13.28
C ILE A 16 -9.09 -22.97 -14.02
N ALA A 17 -7.92 -22.83 -13.39
CA ALA A 17 -6.65 -23.24 -13.97
C ALA A 17 -6.63 -24.74 -14.32
N CYS A 18 -7.16 -25.62 -13.46
CA CYS A 18 -7.30 -27.05 -13.75
C CYS A 18 -8.26 -27.33 -14.92
N LEU A 19 -9.35 -26.58 -15.06
CA LEU A 19 -10.30 -26.72 -16.18
C LEU A 19 -9.66 -26.31 -17.51
N TRP A 20 -8.85 -25.26 -17.51
CA TRP A 20 -8.13 -24.78 -18.69
C TRP A 20 -6.84 -25.55 -18.98
N ALA A 21 -6.29 -26.26 -18.01
CA ALA A 21 -5.22 -27.23 -18.26
C ALA A 21 -5.74 -28.52 -18.93
N SER A 22 -7.01 -28.87 -18.69
CA SER A 22 -7.65 -30.07 -19.26
C SER A 22 -8.35 -29.81 -20.59
N SER A 23 -8.68 -28.56 -20.90
CA SER A 23 -9.27 -28.11 -22.17
C SER A 23 -8.19 -27.39 -22.98
N THR A 24 -8.01 -27.64 -24.28
CA THR A 24 -7.01 -26.87 -25.08
C THR A 24 -7.36 -25.37 -25.01
N PRO A 25 -6.54 -24.52 -24.36
CA PRO A 25 -6.91 -23.13 -24.16
C PRO A 25 -6.93 -22.43 -25.52
N VAL A 26 -8.09 -21.89 -25.90
CA VAL A 26 -8.27 -21.10 -27.13
C VAL A 26 -7.55 -19.75 -27.04
N TYR A 27 -7.29 -19.29 -25.81
CA TYR A 27 -6.62 -18.03 -25.49
C TYR A 27 -5.29 -18.34 -24.80
N GLY A 28 -4.19 -17.78 -25.32
CA GLY A 28 -2.87 -17.97 -24.73
C GLY A 28 -2.82 -17.33 -23.34
N VAL A 29 -2.80 -18.15 -22.30
CA VAL A 29 -2.55 -17.69 -20.93
C VAL A 29 -1.07 -17.31 -20.84
N GLY A 30 -0.77 -16.01 -20.84
CA GLY A 30 0.59 -15.50 -20.76
C GLY A 30 1.12 -15.53 -19.32
N ASP A 31 0.31 -15.08 -18.37
CA ASP A 31 0.65 -15.02 -16.94
C ASP A 31 -0.51 -15.52 -16.05
N GLY A 32 -0.19 -15.95 -14.83
CA GLY A 32 -1.17 -16.47 -13.87
C GLY A 32 -2.23 -15.43 -13.47
N ASP A 33 -1.88 -14.15 -13.53
CA ASP A 33 -2.74 -13.02 -13.17
C ASP A 33 -3.88 -12.80 -14.19
N ASP A 34 -3.75 -13.32 -15.43
CA ASP A 34 -4.73 -13.13 -16.50
C ASP A 34 -5.84 -14.18 -16.52
N ILE A 35 -5.66 -15.30 -15.81
CA ILE A 35 -6.59 -16.45 -15.83
C ILE A 35 -8.00 -16.02 -15.43
N LEU A 36 -8.11 -15.29 -14.32
CA LEU A 36 -9.40 -14.89 -13.77
C LEU A 36 -10.10 -13.81 -14.62
N PRO A 37 -9.43 -12.73 -15.07
CA PRO A 37 -10.01 -11.78 -16.02
C PRO A 37 -10.48 -12.43 -17.32
N LEU A 38 -9.67 -13.31 -17.92
CA LEU A 38 -10.03 -13.97 -19.18
C LEU A 38 -11.25 -14.88 -19.03
N PHE A 39 -11.35 -15.60 -17.91
CA PHE A 39 -12.50 -16.46 -17.61
C PHE A 39 -13.78 -15.64 -17.47
N VAL A 40 -13.74 -14.55 -16.71
CA VAL A 40 -14.89 -13.66 -16.54
C VAL A 40 -15.35 -13.12 -17.89
N LEU A 41 -14.44 -12.71 -18.77
CA LEU A 41 -14.78 -12.12 -20.07
C LEU A 41 -15.35 -13.10 -21.09
N HIS A 42 -14.86 -14.34 -21.13
CA HIS A 42 -15.17 -15.28 -22.22
C HIS A 42 -16.14 -16.40 -21.83
N GLU A 43 -16.17 -16.81 -20.57
CA GLU A 43 -16.94 -17.99 -20.13
C GLU A 43 -18.24 -17.61 -19.39
N MET A 44 -18.41 -16.34 -18.98
CA MET A 44 -19.61 -15.91 -18.25
C MET A 44 -20.72 -15.39 -19.18
N PRO A 45 -22.00 -15.71 -18.89
CA PRO A 45 -23.11 -15.13 -19.62
C PRO A 45 -23.23 -13.62 -19.33
N PRO A 46 -23.75 -12.82 -20.28
CA PRO A 46 -23.65 -11.36 -20.26
C PRO A 46 -24.28 -10.70 -19.02
N GLY A 47 -25.35 -11.28 -18.45
CA GLY A 47 -25.98 -10.75 -17.23
C GLY A 47 -25.13 -10.94 -15.97
N LEU A 48 -24.45 -12.09 -15.83
CA LEU A 48 -23.57 -12.37 -14.69
C LEU A 48 -22.26 -11.60 -14.81
N LEU A 49 -21.72 -11.46 -16.02
CA LEU A 49 -20.57 -10.60 -16.30
C LEU A 49 -20.80 -9.17 -15.78
N GLY A 50 -21.95 -8.57 -16.13
CA GLY A 50 -22.30 -7.23 -15.67
C GLY A 50 -22.41 -7.12 -14.15
N LEU A 51 -22.96 -8.14 -13.48
CA LEU A 51 -23.05 -8.19 -12.02
C LEU A 51 -21.66 -8.27 -11.36
N VAL A 52 -20.77 -9.11 -11.88
CA VAL A 52 -19.41 -9.27 -11.38
C VAL A 52 -18.61 -7.97 -11.54
N LEU A 53 -18.67 -7.34 -12.71
CA LEU A 53 -18.00 -6.07 -12.97
C LEU A 53 -18.55 -4.94 -12.09
N ALA A 54 -19.88 -4.87 -11.91
CA ALA A 54 -20.51 -3.90 -11.02
C ALA A 54 -20.05 -4.10 -9.56
N GLY A 55 -20.01 -5.35 -9.08
CA GLY A 55 -19.51 -5.68 -7.75
C GLY A 55 -18.03 -5.35 -7.55
N LEU A 56 -17.19 -5.64 -8.56
CA LEU A 56 -15.76 -5.30 -8.55
C LEU A 56 -15.55 -3.79 -8.46
N LEU A 57 -16.25 -3.02 -9.32
CA LEU A 57 -16.16 -1.57 -9.31
C LEU A 57 -16.68 -0.97 -7.99
N ALA A 58 -17.80 -1.49 -7.47
CA ALA A 58 -18.33 -1.06 -6.18
C ALA A 58 -17.36 -1.35 -5.02
N ALA A 59 -16.71 -2.52 -5.02
CA ALA A 59 -15.70 -2.87 -4.02
C ALA A 59 -14.48 -1.94 -4.10
N ALA A 60 -13.97 -1.69 -5.31
CA ALA A 60 -12.83 -0.79 -5.54
C ALA A 60 -13.16 0.66 -5.11
N MET A 61 -14.35 1.16 -5.46
CA MET A 61 -14.81 2.49 -5.06
C MET A 61 -14.95 2.62 -3.54
N SER A 62 -15.42 1.59 -2.84
CA SER A 62 -15.54 1.60 -1.38
C SER A 62 -14.18 1.71 -0.66
N SER A 63 -13.18 0.96 -1.12
CA SER A 63 -11.81 1.07 -0.58
C SER A 63 -11.18 2.43 -0.90
N LEU A 64 -11.44 2.98 -2.10
CA LEU A 64 -10.94 4.29 -2.48
C LEU A 64 -11.60 5.42 -1.68
N ASP A 65 -12.92 5.37 -1.50
CA ASP A 65 -13.69 6.36 -0.73
C ASP A 65 -13.21 6.42 0.73
N SER A 66 -13.08 5.25 1.36
CA SER A 66 -12.58 5.17 2.74
C SER A 66 -11.16 5.70 2.88
N ALA A 67 -10.26 5.43 1.92
CA ALA A 67 -8.91 5.96 1.93
C ALA A 67 -8.88 7.50 1.77
N VAL A 68 -9.65 8.04 0.82
CA VAL A 68 -9.73 9.49 0.59
C VAL A 68 -10.32 10.20 1.80
N CYS A 69 -11.40 9.66 2.38
CA CYS A 69 -12.02 10.21 3.59
C CYS A 69 -11.06 10.17 4.79
N ALA A 70 -10.30 9.09 4.96
CA ALA A 70 -9.31 8.98 6.04
C ALA A 70 -8.20 10.04 5.90
N ILE A 71 -7.65 10.23 4.70
CA ILE A 71 -6.62 11.25 4.45
C ILE A 71 -7.18 12.67 4.62
N ALA A 72 -8.41 12.92 4.15
CA ALA A 72 -9.05 14.22 4.32
C ALA A 72 -9.27 14.55 5.80
N ALA A 73 -9.70 13.57 6.60
CA ALA A 73 -9.92 13.72 8.04
C ALA A 73 -8.61 13.98 8.81
N THR A 74 -7.56 13.20 8.56
CA THR A 74 -6.26 13.41 9.21
C THR A 74 -5.66 14.76 8.80
N TRP A 75 -5.81 15.18 7.55
CA TRP A 75 -5.36 16.50 7.12
C TRP A 75 -6.11 17.64 7.83
N THR A 76 -7.43 17.55 7.95
CA THR A 76 -8.23 18.62 8.58
C THR A 76 -8.04 18.70 10.08
N VAL A 77 -7.95 17.55 10.77
CA VAL A 77 -7.85 17.47 12.22
C VAL A 77 -6.41 17.64 12.69
N ASP A 78 -5.46 16.88 12.13
CA ASP A 78 -4.08 16.85 12.65
C ASP A 78 -3.23 18.00 12.09
N VAL A 79 -3.36 18.31 10.80
CA VAL A 79 -2.51 19.31 10.13
C VAL A 79 -3.12 20.71 10.22
N MET A 80 -4.39 20.88 9.84
CA MET A 80 -5.03 22.19 9.83
C MET A 80 -5.56 22.62 11.20
N GLN A 81 -5.76 21.66 12.13
CA GLN A 81 -6.32 21.89 13.48
C GLN A 81 -7.56 22.80 13.47
N LYS A 82 -8.42 22.64 12.45
CA LYS A 82 -9.54 23.54 12.23
C LYS A 82 -10.68 23.24 13.21
N PRO A 83 -11.36 24.27 13.74
CA PRO A 83 -12.54 24.07 14.56
C PRO A 83 -13.71 23.50 13.74
N ALA A 84 -14.54 22.68 14.38
CA ALA A 84 -15.67 21.95 13.78
C ALA A 84 -16.64 22.80 12.94
N THR A 85 -16.67 24.11 13.18
CA THR A 85 -17.56 25.06 12.49
C THR A 85 -17.18 25.36 11.04
N GLU A 86 -15.92 25.16 10.63
CA GLU A 86 -15.46 25.32 9.23
C GLU A 86 -15.17 23.99 8.51
N GLU A 87 -15.41 22.86 9.18
CA GLU A 87 -14.99 21.54 8.71
C GLU A 87 -15.68 21.12 7.41
N ALA A 88 -17.00 21.30 7.27
CA ALA A 88 -17.74 20.73 6.14
C ALA A 88 -17.26 21.24 4.76
N THR A 89 -16.99 22.54 4.63
CA THR A 89 -16.49 23.12 3.37
C THR A 89 -15.01 22.83 3.14
N THR A 90 -14.24 22.77 4.23
CA THR A 90 -12.80 22.46 4.16
C THR A 90 -12.60 20.99 3.78
N VAL A 91 -13.27 20.06 4.45
CA VAL A 91 -13.22 18.61 4.16
C VAL A 91 -13.57 18.35 2.70
N ARG A 92 -14.65 18.95 2.19
CA ARG A 92 -15.03 18.81 0.77
C ARG A 92 -13.93 19.27 -0.19
N ARG A 93 -13.27 20.41 0.09
CA ARG A 93 -12.15 20.90 -0.73
C ARG A 93 -10.94 19.98 -0.62
N THR A 94 -10.61 19.52 0.59
CA THR A 94 -9.50 18.59 0.85
C THR A 94 -9.71 17.28 0.11
N THR A 95 -10.92 16.69 0.17
CA THR A 95 -11.30 15.49 -0.59
C THR A 95 -11.09 15.70 -2.09
N LEU A 96 -11.57 16.81 -2.67
CA LEU A 96 -11.36 17.11 -4.09
C LEU A 96 -9.88 17.23 -4.46
N VAL A 97 -9.09 17.89 -3.63
CA VAL A 97 -7.65 18.05 -3.83
C VAL A 97 -6.94 16.70 -3.76
N ILE A 98 -7.27 15.86 -2.77
CA ILE A 98 -6.70 14.51 -2.63
C ILE A 98 -7.07 13.65 -3.85
N THR A 99 -8.33 13.65 -4.27
CA THR A 99 -8.76 12.89 -5.45
C THR A 99 -8.03 13.38 -6.72
N ALA A 100 -7.86 14.69 -6.88
CA ALA A 100 -7.09 15.25 -8.00
C ALA A 100 -5.60 14.86 -7.94
N MET A 101 -5.00 14.85 -6.75
CA MET A 101 -3.62 14.39 -6.54
C MET A 101 -3.47 12.91 -6.86
N LEU A 102 -4.42 12.06 -6.45
CA LEU A 102 -4.42 10.63 -6.78
C LEU A 102 -4.54 10.39 -8.29
N ALA A 103 -5.40 11.15 -8.98
CA ALA A 103 -5.52 11.08 -10.43
C ALA A 103 -4.20 11.51 -11.13
N LEU A 104 -3.58 12.58 -10.66
CA LEU A 104 -2.28 13.04 -11.18
C LEU A 104 -1.16 12.04 -10.89
N ALA A 105 -1.16 11.42 -9.72
CA ALA A 105 -0.20 10.36 -9.37
C ALA A 105 -0.38 9.12 -10.26
N ALA A 106 -1.61 8.74 -10.59
CA ALA A 106 -1.87 7.64 -11.53
C ALA A 106 -1.33 7.93 -12.94
N VAL A 107 -1.51 9.17 -13.43
CA VAL A 107 -0.93 9.60 -14.71
C VAL A 107 0.59 9.66 -14.64
N ALA A 108 1.16 10.21 -13.56
CA ALA A 108 2.61 10.23 -13.38
C ALA A 108 3.19 8.81 -13.36
N PHE A 109 2.51 7.87 -12.71
CA PHE A 109 2.92 6.47 -12.66
C PHE A 109 2.90 5.81 -14.04
N SER A 110 1.87 6.06 -14.87
CA SER A 110 1.83 5.51 -16.23
C SER A 110 3.01 6.03 -17.07
N TRP A 111 3.32 7.32 -16.95
CA TRP A 111 4.48 7.93 -17.59
C TRP A 111 5.81 7.36 -17.10
N LEU A 112 5.98 7.16 -15.79
CA LEU A 112 7.19 6.56 -15.21
C LEU A 112 7.40 5.12 -15.68
N LYS A 113 6.32 4.35 -15.84
CA LYS A 113 6.37 2.99 -16.35
C LYS A 113 6.85 2.94 -17.80
N GLU A 114 6.33 3.81 -18.66
CA GLU A 114 6.79 3.93 -20.05
C GLU A 114 8.26 4.37 -20.14
N ALA A 115 8.71 5.21 -19.21
CA ALA A 115 10.10 5.65 -19.14
C ALA A 115 11.08 4.58 -18.62
N GLY A 116 10.60 3.43 -18.13
CA GLY A 116 11.43 2.38 -17.54
C GLY A 116 11.90 2.65 -16.11
N TRP A 117 11.32 3.66 -15.45
CA TRP A 117 11.65 4.04 -14.06
C TRP A 117 10.67 3.43 -13.04
N ALA A 118 9.89 2.43 -13.44
CA ALA A 118 8.94 1.78 -12.55
C ALA A 118 9.67 1.00 -11.44
N PRO A 119 9.34 1.24 -10.16
CA PRO A 119 9.93 0.50 -9.03
C PRO A 119 9.52 -0.98 -8.99
N ALA A 120 8.39 -1.33 -9.60
CA ALA A 120 7.83 -2.68 -9.60
C ALA A 120 7.17 -2.99 -10.94
N ASP A 121 7.24 -4.26 -11.34
CA ASP A 121 6.72 -4.74 -12.62
C ASP A 121 5.21 -4.99 -12.53
N ASN A 122 4.78 -5.48 -11.35
CA ASN A 122 3.39 -5.81 -11.03
C ASN A 122 2.73 -4.74 -10.16
N LEU A 123 1.46 -4.42 -10.45
CA LEU A 123 0.69 -3.43 -9.69
C LEU A 123 0.48 -3.85 -8.22
N VAL A 124 0.28 -5.15 -7.98
CA VAL A 124 0.14 -5.70 -6.63
C VAL A 124 1.44 -5.54 -5.85
N GLU A 125 2.59 -5.82 -6.49
CA GLU A 125 3.89 -5.63 -5.88
C GLU A 125 4.13 -4.15 -5.56
N LEU A 126 3.82 -3.23 -6.48
CA LEU A 126 3.90 -1.79 -6.23
C LEU A 126 3.06 -1.38 -5.01
N ALA A 127 1.80 -1.82 -4.96
CA ALA A 127 0.89 -1.49 -3.88
C ALA A 127 1.41 -2.01 -2.54
N LEU A 128 1.82 -3.28 -2.45
CA LEU A 128 2.31 -3.88 -1.21
C LEU A 128 3.67 -3.33 -0.78
N SER A 129 4.58 -3.14 -1.73
CA SER A 129 5.93 -2.62 -1.47
C SER A 129 5.93 -1.15 -1.06
N SER A 130 5.02 -0.32 -1.59
CA SER A 130 4.88 1.07 -1.15
C SER A 130 4.44 1.19 0.32
N MET A 131 3.61 0.25 0.80
CA MET A 131 3.14 0.22 2.19
C MET A 131 4.25 -0.06 3.18
N THR A 132 5.26 -0.87 2.80
CA THR A 132 6.34 -1.25 3.72
C THR A 132 7.24 -0.08 4.09
N ILE A 133 7.33 0.96 3.25
CA ILE A 133 8.11 2.18 3.52
C ILE A 133 7.66 2.85 4.82
N ILE A 134 6.34 3.04 4.96
CA ILE A 134 5.76 3.75 6.11
C ILE A 134 5.55 2.78 7.27
N TYR A 135 5.03 1.58 7.00
CA TYR A 135 4.77 0.59 8.04
C TYR A 135 6.04 0.12 8.74
N GLY A 136 7.16 0.03 8.03
CA GLY A 136 8.45 -0.32 8.65
C GLY A 136 8.91 0.69 9.70
N ALA A 137 8.80 1.99 9.41
CA ALA A 137 9.17 3.04 10.35
C ALA A 137 8.19 3.13 11.53
N LEU A 138 6.89 3.05 11.28
CA LEU A 138 5.87 3.06 12.34
C LEU A 138 6.00 1.85 13.26
N LEU A 139 6.20 0.65 12.68
CA LEU A 139 6.33 -0.59 13.44
C LEU A 139 7.49 -0.50 14.44
N GLY A 140 8.66 -0.01 14.05
CA GLY A 140 9.80 0.09 14.97
C GLY A 140 9.58 1.07 16.13
N VAL A 141 8.88 2.19 15.90
CA VAL A 141 8.50 3.12 16.97
C VAL A 141 7.46 2.50 17.91
N PHE A 142 6.44 1.82 17.37
CA PHE A 142 5.45 1.11 18.19
C PHE A 142 6.09 -0.01 19.02
N LEU A 143 7.03 -0.77 18.44
CA LEU A 143 7.79 -1.78 19.16
C LEU A 143 8.67 -1.15 20.24
N CYS A 144 9.28 0.02 19.99
CA CYS A 144 10.03 0.74 21.01
C CYS A 144 9.13 1.13 22.19
N ALA A 145 7.95 1.69 21.91
CA ALA A 145 6.98 2.06 22.95
C ALA A 145 6.46 0.84 23.73
N ALA A 146 6.25 -0.30 23.06
CA ALA A 146 5.75 -1.52 23.69
C ALA A 146 6.80 -2.26 24.53
N PHE A 147 8.04 -2.39 24.05
CA PHE A 147 9.09 -3.18 24.70
C PHE A 147 10.00 -2.37 25.63
N PHE A 148 10.13 -1.05 25.42
CA PHE A 148 10.99 -0.18 26.22
C PHE A 148 10.19 1.00 26.84
N PRO A 149 9.23 0.73 27.74
CA PRO A 149 8.46 1.78 28.40
C PRO A 149 9.38 2.72 29.18
N GLY A 150 9.34 4.02 28.84
CA GLY A 150 10.21 5.07 29.41
C GLY A 150 11.42 5.47 28.55
N ARG A 151 11.60 4.85 27.39
CA ARG A 151 12.55 5.28 26.35
C ARG A 151 11.77 5.79 25.13
N GLY A 152 12.31 6.80 24.43
CA GLY A 152 11.63 7.45 23.31
C GLY A 152 11.25 8.89 23.60
N SER A 153 12.21 9.80 23.55
CA SER A 153 11.91 11.24 23.59
C SER A 153 11.15 11.65 22.32
N SER A 154 10.41 12.77 22.36
CA SER A 154 9.77 13.30 21.14
C SER A 154 10.77 13.53 20.00
N ARG A 155 12.02 13.86 20.32
CA ARG A 155 13.09 14.04 19.33
C ARG A 155 13.54 12.70 18.75
N SER A 156 13.77 11.68 19.58
CA SER A 156 14.22 10.36 19.09
C SER A 156 13.16 9.64 18.27
N VAL A 157 11.87 9.82 18.60
CA VAL A 157 10.76 9.30 17.81
C VAL A 157 10.72 9.96 16.43
N ILE A 158 10.82 11.28 16.36
CA ILE A 158 10.81 12.00 15.07
C ILE A 158 12.01 11.62 14.22
N THR A 159 13.22 11.56 14.80
CA THR A 159 14.40 11.15 14.04
C THR A 159 14.33 9.70 13.59
N ALA A 160 13.81 8.79 14.42
CA ALA A 160 13.58 7.40 14.03
C ALA A 160 12.60 7.29 12.85
N LEU A 161 11.48 8.00 12.88
CA LEU A 161 10.51 8.02 11.78
C LEU A 161 11.11 8.54 10.49
N VAL A 162 11.80 9.69 10.55
CA VAL A 162 12.43 10.31 9.39
C VAL A 162 13.46 9.36 8.79
N VAL A 163 14.41 8.86 9.58
CA VAL A 163 15.46 7.94 9.09
C VAL A 163 14.87 6.63 8.56
N GLY A 164 13.84 6.09 9.23
CA GLY A 164 13.16 4.88 8.79
C GLY A 164 12.47 5.02 7.44
N VAL A 165 11.71 6.11 7.24
CA VAL A 165 11.05 6.41 5.97
C VAL A 165 12.08 6.66 4.87
N PHE A 166 13.16 7.39 5.15
CA PHE A 166 14.23 7.59 4.17
C PHE A 166 14.91 6.29 3.76
N LEU A 167 15.18 5.38 4.71
CA LEU A 167 15.74 4.07 4.39
C LEU A 167 14.74 3.23 3.57
N GLY A 168 13.47 3.19 3.98
CA GLY A 168 12.42 2.47 3.25
C GLY A 168 12.26 3.00 1.81
N ALA A 169 12.29 4.32 1.63
CA ALA A 169 12.24 4.95 0.31
C ALA A 169 13.48 4.66 -0.53
N ALA A 170 14.68 4.62 0.08
CA ALA A 170 15.91 4.24 -0.61
C ALA A 170 15.88 2.77 -1.07
N LEU A 171 15.35 1.86 -0.25
CA LEU A 171 15.15 0.45 -0.61
C LEU A 171 14.09 0.30 -1.71
N PHE A 172 13.00 1.07 -1.65
CA PHE A 172 11.99 1.09 -2.70
C PHE A 172 12.54 1.59 -4.05
N LEU A 173 13.42 2.58 -4.03
CA LEU A 173 14.06 3.13 -5.22
C LEU A 173 15.31 2.35 -5.66
N GLN A 174 15.59 1.17 -5.11
CA GLN A 174 16.80 0.42 -5.45
C GLN A 174 16.95 0.13 -6.95
N LYS A 175 15.86 -0.21 -7.67
CA LYS A 175 15.87 -0.48 -9.11
C LYS A 175 16.32 0.75 -9.92
N PRO A 176 15.63 1.90 -9.82
CA PRO A 176 16.04 3.10 -10.57
C PRO A 176 17.34 3.74 -10.07
N LEU A 177 17.69 3.58 -8.78
CA LEU A 177 18.83 4.28 -8.18
C LEU A 177 20.15 3.51 -8.32
N LEU A 178 20.12 2.18 -8.27
CA LEU A 178 21.32 1.32 -8.32
C LEU A 178 21.54 0.70 -9.71
N GLY A 179 20.58 0.83 -10.63
CA GLY A 179 20.70 0.30 -12.00
C GLY A 179 20.84 -1.22 -12.07
N VAL A 180 20.38 -1.93 -11.03
CA VAL A 180 20.37 -3.40 -10.97
C VAL A 180 19.00 -3.87 -11.44
N GLU A 181 18.97 -4.72 -12.48
CA GLU A 181 17.73 -5.27 -13.05
C GLU A 181 16.96 -6.13 -12.04
N ASP A 182 17.68 -6.84 -11.16
CA ASP A 182 17.11 -7.66 -10.08
C ASP A 182 17.25 -6.98 -8.71
N PRO A 183 16.16 -6.86 -7.93
CA PRO A 183 16.25 -6.33 -6.58
C PRO A 183 17.07 -7.30 -5.71
N VAL A 184 18.25 -6.84 -5.23
CA VAL A 184 19.12 -7.61 -4.32
C VAL A 184 18.37 -8.01 -3.05
N ILE A 185 17.38 -7.20 -2.64
CA ILE A 185 16.53 -7.43 -1.48
C ILE A 185 15.06 -7.36 -1.90
N ALA A 186 14.36 -8.50 -1.79
CA ALA A 186 12.92 -8.57 -2.05
C ALA A 186 12.13 -7.67 -1.09
N TRP A 187 11.06 -7.06 -1.59
CA TRP A 187 10.26 -6.06 -0.85
C TRP A 187 9.74 -6.49 0.54
N PRO A 188 9.44 -7.78 0.84
CA PRO A 188 9.01 -8.17 2.17
C PRO A 188 10.11 -7.99 3.22
N TRP A 189 11.39 -8.00 2.82
CA TRP A 189 12.52 -7.82 3.73
C TRP A 189 12.77 -6.38 4.11
N TRP A 190 12.23 -5.41 3.37
CA TRP A 190 12.44 -4.00 3.70
C TRP A 190 11.88 -3.68 5.09
N ILE A 191 10.69 -4.19 5.42
CA ILE A 191 10.09 -3.98 6.75
C ILE A 191 10.96 -4.58 7.87
N VAL A 192 11.56 -5.75 7.61
CA VAL A 192 12.42 -6.48 8.55
C VAL A 192 13.74 -5.73 8.79
N ILE A 193 14.19 -4.93 7.83
CA ILE A 193 15.39 -4.10 7.97
C ILE A 193 15.06 -2.75 8.61
N THR A 194 14.00 -2.09 8.16
CA THR A 194 13.63 -0.74 8.63
C THR A 194 13.11 -0.73 10.07
N ALA A 195 12.36 -1.76 10.50
CA ALA A 195 11.74 -1.78 11.83
C ALA A 195 12.75 -1.92 12.98
N PRO A 196 13.75 -2.82 12.93
CA PRO A 196 14.80 -2.87 13.94
C PRO A 196 15.67 -1.62 13.97
N LEU A 197 15.95 -1.02 12.81
CA LEU A 197 16.72 0.22 12.74
C LEU A 197 15.99 1.37 13.46
N THR A 198 14.71 1.56 13.15
CA THR A 198 13.89 2.61 13.77
C THR A 198 13.70 2.37 15.27
N LEU A 199 13.50 1.12 15.70
CA LEU A 199 13.50 0.74 17.11
C LEU A 199 14.83 1.12 17.78
N GLY A 200 15.96 0.79 17.14
CA GLY A 200 17.29 1.12 17.61
C GLY A 200 17.45 2.62 17.88
N ILE A 201 17.16 3.45 16.86
CA ILE A 201 17.25 4.92 16.96
C ILE A 201 16.31 5.47 18.04
N CYS A 202 15.08 4.96 18.11
CA CYS A 202 14.08 5.42 19.07
C CYS A 202 14.51 5.13 20.53
N SER A 203 15.14 3.98 20.77
CA SER A 203 15.55 3.51 22.10
C SER A 203 16.78 4.23 22.67
N VAL A 204 17.55 4.96 21.85
CA VAL A 204 18.79 5.63 22.27
C VAL A 204 18.52 6.70 23.33
N GLU A 205 17.46 7.49 23.17
CA GLU A 205 17.17 8.60 24.08
C GLU A 205 16.14 8.20 25.15
N SER A 206 16.51 8.37 26.41
CA SER A 206 15.59 8.19 27.54
C SER A 206 14.70 9.41 27.67
N GLU A 207 13.39 9.21 27.84
CA GLU A 207 12.49 10.31 28.16
C GLU A 207 12.82 10.80 29.57
N LYS A 208 13.26 12.05 29.70
CA LYS A 208 13.44 12.66 31.03
C LYS A 208 12.04 12.92 31.57
N ARG A 209 11.64 12.14 32.57
CA ARG A 209 10.40 12.36 33.32
C ARG A 209 10.45 13.79 33.89
N VAL A 210 9.66 14.70 33.33
CA VAL A 210 9.49 16.03 33.89
C VAL A 210 8.72 15.84 35.19
N GLU A 211 9.44 15.86 36.31
CA GLU A 211 8.82 15.94 37.63
C GLU A 211 8.12 17.30 37.73
N SER A 212 6.78 17.26 37.76
CA SER A 212 5.90 18.40 38.07
C SER A 212 5.58 18.45 39.55
#